data_AF-A0A455UMT6-F1
#
_entry.id   AF-A0A455UMT6-F1
#
_cell.length_a   1.000
_cell.length_b   1.000
_cell.length_c   1.000
_cell.angle_alpha   90.00
_cell.angle_beta   90.00
_cell.angle_gamma   90.00
#
_symmetry.space_group_name_H-M   'P 1'
#
loop_
_entity.id
_entity.type
_entity.pdbx_description
1 polymer ?
#
loop_
_entity_poly.entity_id
_entity_poly.type
_entity_poly.pdbx_seq_one_letter_code
_entity_poly.pdbx_strand_id
1 'polypeptide(L)'
;MGVENAGKTSLINRSGQNFALTHVMKASGQSSKQGQLGFDWWIGDKAVLIDPDGELLTQGAMEGGEPQALQSRLWDHFVGWLERNRPQRPLDGVVLVLDLARLSHAQVAVRKAYAALLRSRLRELMERHGTRLPVYVTFSKMDLLHGFDDFFRHYSRDARRAPLGFTFTPASMDTAGKWETEFEADYDAMLARLNQLMPTMLSDCRDREERESVFRFVRQLAGLRDVLFGFLTEALSSDRFSTAAMVRGTYFTSVYQQGVPEDPFVDAAARRYGMDDSVQPAHRATRSALYFTEELFDNVIYPEAGLAGDNARVTQRRRRARTLSLAACLIMGIGLVGGWTHFYQKNSVSLAAVEERAETFLATQPEAFQSDDPSGYEFLEPLNRLRYALETFLSTARTRLIWRIWDCTKGTS
;
A
#
# COMPACT_ATOMS: atom_id res chain seq x y z
N MET A 1 7.26 -11.37 -3.38
CA MET A 1 8.33 -11.26 -4.40
C MET A 1 9.36 -12.33 -4.18
N GLY A 2 9.91 -12.89 -5.25
CA GLY A 2 10.87 -13.99 -5.22
C GLY A 2 11.00 -14.62 -6.61
N VAL A 3 12.11 -15.31 -6.90
CA VAL A 3 12.33 -15.94 -8.20
C VAL A 3 11.30 -17.04 -8.50
N GLU A 4 11.27 -17.53 -9.73
CA GLU A 4 10.50 -18.72 -10.09
C GLU A 4 10.81 -19.87 -9.13
N ASN A 5 9.78 -20.66 -8.82
CA ASN A 5 9.87 -21.81 -7.93
C ASN A 5 10.35 -21.51 -6.51
N ALA A 6 10.42 -20.24 -6.08
CA ALA A 6 10.73 -19.89 -4.70
C ALA A 6 9.61 -20.26 -3.70
N GLY A 7 8.47 -20.80 -4.14
CA GLY A 7 7.37 -21.20 -3.25
C GLY A 7 6.39 -20.07 -2.89
N LYS A 8 6.35 -18.97 -3.65
CA LYS A 8 5.47 -17.81 -3.42
C LYS A 8 3.98 -18.20 -3.38
N THR A 9 3.50 -18.80 -4.45
CA THR A 9 2.09 -19.19 -4.61
C THR A 9 1.68 -20.24 -3.57
N SER A 10 2.60 -21.16 -3.24
CA SER A 10 2.37 -22.16 -2.20
C SER A 10 2.28 -21.55 -0.81
N LEU A 11 3.14 -20.57 -0.49
CA LEU A 11 3.08 -19.80 0.76
C LEU A 11 1.73 -19.08 0.91
N ILE A 12 1.22 -18.47 -0.16
CA ILE A 12 -0.08 -17.78 -0.14
C ILE A 12 -1.23 -18.78 0.02
N ASN A 13 -1.28 -19.81 -0.83
CA ASN A 13 -2.38 -20.78 -0.85
C ASN A 13 -2.49 -21.60 0.44
N ARG A 14 -1.38 -21.73 1.18
CA ARG A 14 -1.30 -22.48 2.44
C ARG A 14 -1.19 -21.59 3.69
N SER A 15 -1.40 -20.28 3.54
CA SER A 15 -1.40 -19.30 4.65
C SER A 15 -2.61 -19.41 5.59
N GLY A 16 -3.52 -20.37 5.37
CA GLY A 16 -4.71 -20.55 6.20
C GLY A 16 -5.81 -19.52 5.97
N GLN A 17 -5.67 -18.66 4.95
CA GLN A 17 -6.61 -17.60 4.63
C GLN A 17 -7.70 -18.02 3.65
N ASN A 18 -8.86 -17.37 3.77
CA ASN A 18 -9.99 -17.59 2.89
C ASN A 18 -9.93 -16.60 1.71
N PHE A 19 -9.52 -17.08 0.54
CA PHE A 19 -9.45 -16.27 -0.70
C PHE A 19 -10.70 -16.49 -1.57
N ALA A 20 -11.89 -16.26 -1.01
CA ALA A 20 -13.17 -16.59 -1.63
C ALA A 20 -13.34 -15.95 -3.03
N LEU A 21 -12.91 -14.69 -3.19
CA LEU A 21 -13.03 -13.96 -4.46
C LEU A 21 -12.06 -14.45 -5.54
N THR A 22 -10.86 -14.90 -5.15
CA THR A 22 -9.86 -15.42 -6.09
C THR A 22 -10.32 -16.74 -6.71
N HIS A 23 -10.96 -17.61 -5.94
CA HIS A 23 -11.55 -18.84 -6.48
C HIS A 23 -12.64 -18.55 -7.52
N VAL A 24 -13.46 -17.52 -7.29
CA VAL A 24 -14.50 -17.10 -8.23
C VAL A 24 -13.91 -16.47 -9.50
N MET A 25 -12.87 -15.64 -9.38
CA MET A 25 -12.18 -15.05 -10.55
C MET A 25 -11.41 -16.10 -11.38
N LYS A 26 -10.83 -17.11 -10.73
CA LYS A 26 -10.20 -18.25 -11.41
C LYS A 26 -11.25 -19.13 -12.11
N ALA A 27 -12.39 -19.38 -11.46
CA ALA A 27 -13.50 -20.16 -12.04
C ALA A 27 -14.23 -19.43 -13.18
N SER A 28 -14.22 -18.09 -13.22
CA SER A 28 -14.85 -17.29 -14.29
C SER A 28 -13.97 -17.11 -15.54
N GLY A 29 -12.79 -17.73 -15.60
CA GLY A 29 -11.87 -17.63 -16.75
C GLY A 29 -11.22 -16.27 -16.91
N GLN A 30 -11.30 -15.39 -15.90
CA GLN A 30 -10.63 -14.07 -15.89
C GLN A 30 -9.21 -14.10 -15.32
N SER A 31 -8.79 -15.24 -14.76
CA SER A 31 -7.38 -15.50 -14.46
C SER A 31 -6.57 -15.53 -15.75
N SER A 32 -5.37 -14.95 -15.71
CA SER A 32 -4.38 -14.91 -16.79
C SER A 32 -4.47 -16.15 -17.71
N LYS A 33 -4.74 -15.91 -19.00
CA LYS A 33 -4.67 -16.97 -20.02
C LYS A 33 -3.29 -17.62 -19.93
N GLN A 34 -3.25 -18.95 -19.87
CA GLN A 34 -2.02 -19.75 -19.88
C GLN A 34 -1.00 -19.17 -20.88
N GLY A 35 0.17 -18.77 -20.39
CA GLY A 35 1.28 -18.24 -21.19
C GLY A 35 1.43 -16.71 -21.23
N GLN A 36 0.60 -15.94 -20.54
CA GLN A 36 0.82 -14.50 -20.37
C GLN A 36 1.45 -14.17 -19.02
N LEU A 37 2.67 -13.64 -19.05
CA LEU A 37 3.35 -13.00 -17.91
C LEU A 37 2.39 -12.03 -17.21
N GLY A 38 2.16 -12.23 -15.91
CA GLY A 38 1.12 -11.52 -15.19
C GLY A 38 1.34 -11.38 -13.69
N PHE A 39 0.30 -10.89 -13.04
CA PHE A 39 0.20 -10.74 -11.59
C PHE A 39 -1.03 -11.50 -11.12
N ASP A 40 -0.83 -12.41 -10.17
CA ASP A 40 -1.91 -13.13 -9.50
C ASP A 40 -2.42 -12.32 -8.31
N TRP A 41 -3.74 -12.12 -8.26
CA TRP A 41 -4.42 -11.35 -7.22
C TRP A 41 -5.11 -12.28 -6.24
N TRP A 42 -4.67 -12.24 -4.99
CA TRP A 42 -5.24 -13.01 -3.90
C TRP A 42 -6.01 -12.06 -2.98
N ILE A 43 -7.35 -12.13 -3.05
CA ILE A 43 -8.23 -11.21 -2.33
C ILE A 43 -8.84 -11.98 -1.16
N GLY A 44 -8.40 -11.65 0.05
CA GLY A 44 -8.94 -12.18 1.30
C GLY A 44 -9.65 -11.10 2.11
N ASP A 45 -10.23 -11.50 3.25
CA ASP A 45 -11.01 -10.61 4.11
C ASP A 45 -10.14 -9.51 4.78
N LYS A 46 -8.87 -9.83 5.07
CA LYS A 46 -7.94 -8.94 5.81
C LYS A 46 -6.98 -8.18 4.89
N ALA A 47 -6.65 -8.73 3.72
CA ALA A 47 -5.62 -8.16 2.85
C ALA A 47 -5.78 -8.60 1.39
N VAL A 48 -5.17 -7.82 0.50
CA VAL A 48 -4.97 -8.17 -0.90
C VAL A 48 -3.49 -8.47 -1.11
N LEU A 49 -3.16 -9.69 -1.49
CA LEU A 49 -1.79 -10.09 -1.84
C LEU A 49 -1.64 -10.08 -3.36
N ILE A 50 -0.52 -9.52 -3.82
CA ILE A 50 -0.15 -9.46 -5.23
C ILE A 50 1.06 -10.37 -5.41
N ASP A 51 0.90 -11.43 -6.20
CA ASP A 51 1.97 -12.37 -6.53
C ASP A 51 2.44 -12.10 -7.97
N PRO A 52 3.59 -11.42 -8.17
CA PRO A 52 4.18 -11.28 -9.50
C PRO A 52 4.84 -12.59 -9.94
N ASP A 53 4.70 -12.92 -11.23
CA ASP A 53 5.47 -14.02 -11.82
C ASP A 53 6.97 -13.83 -11.59
N GLY A 54 7.68 -14.95 -11.33
CA GLY A 54 9.12 -14.87 -11.06
C GLY A 54 9.92 -14.35 -12.26
N GLU A 55 9.44 -14.60 -13.47
CA GLU A 55 10.01 -14.11 -14.73
C GLU A 55 9.98 -12.57 -14.83
N LEU A 56 8.96 -11.92 -14.26
CA LEU A 56 8.88 -10.45 -14.20
C LEU A 56 9.94 -9.85 -13.28
N LEU A 57 10.43 -10.63 -12.31
CA LEU A 57 11.49 -10.23 -11.39
C LEU A 57 12.87 -10.52 -12.00
N THR A 58 13.06 -11.69 -12.63
CA THR A 58 14.34 -12.08 -13.25
C THR A 58 14.65 -11.28 -14.50
N GLN A 59 13.65 -10.89 -15.29
CA GLN A 59 13.81 -10.10 -16.53
C GLN A 59 14.89 -10.62 -17.48
N GLY A 60 15.11 -11.94 -17.54
CA GLY A 60 16.19 -12.57 -18.32
C GLY A 60 17.60 -12.47 -17.71
N ALA A 61 17.78 -11.75 -16.59
CA ALA A 61 19.09 -11.51 -15.96
C ALA A 61 19.78 -12.79 -15.44
N MET A 62 19.01 -13.85 -15.20
CA MET A 62 19.53 -15.14 -14.72
C MET A 62 19.84 -16.12 -15.85
N GLU A 63 19.45 -15.82 -17.09
CA GLU A 63 19.61 -16.70 -18.25
C GLU A 63 20.67 -16.21 -19.26
N GLY A 64 21.37 -15.11 -18.94
CA GLY A 64 22.43 -14.57 -19.81
C GLY A 64 21.94 -13.99 -21.15
N GLY A 65 20.63 -13.82 -21.30
CA GLY A 65 20.01 -13.19 -22.47
C GLY A 65 19.76 -11.69 -22.29
N GLU A 66 19.49 -10.99 -23.38
CA GLU A 66 19.07 -9.59 -23.37
C GLU A 66 17.83 -9.39 -22.46
N PRO A 67 17.76 -8.29 -21.68
CA PRO A 67 16.59 -7.99 -20.87
C PRO A 67 15.35 -7.97 -21.75
N GLN A 68 14.41 -8.88 -21.53
CA GLN A 68 13.23 -8.92 -22.36
C GLN A 68 12.42 -7.64 -22.10
N ALA A 69 12.41 -6.74 -23.08
CA ALA A 69 11.78 -5.42 -22.98
C ALA A 69 10.30 -5.52 -22.56
N LEU A 70 9.63 -6.64 -22.86
CA LEU A 70 8.27 -6.92 -22.42
C LEU A 70 8.15 -7.02 -20.89
N GLN A 71 9.01 -7.81 -20.23
CA GLN A 71 8.97 -8.03 -18.77
C GLN A 71 9.23 -6.72 -18.02
N SER A 72 10.23 -5.94 -18.45
CA SER A 72 10.52 -4.62 -17.88
C SER A 72 9.36 -3.63 -18.07
N ARG A 73 8.73 -3.59 -19.25
CA ARG A 73 7.55 -2.73 -19.49
C ARG A 73 6.34 -3.13 -18.66
N LEU A 74 6.08 -4.43 -18.49
CA LEU A 74 4.98 -4.94 -17.66
C LEU A 74 5.18 -4.55 -16.19
N TRP A 75 6.41 -4.69 -15.70
CA TRP A 75 6.79 -4.25 -14.36
C TRP A 75 6.59 -2.74 -14.18
N ASP A 76 7.12 -1.94 -15.10
CA ASP A 76 6.98 -0.48 -15.06
C ASP A 76 5.52 -0.02 -15.11
N HIS A 77 4.71 -0.69 -15.94
CA HIS A 77 3.29 -0.42 -16.03
C HIS A 77 2.57 -0.76 -14.72
N PHE A 78 2.90 -1.89 -14.09
CA PHE A 78 2.35 -2.28 -12.80
C PHE A 78 2.68 -1.27 -11.69
N VAL A 79 3.95 -0.86 -11.59
CA VAL A 79 4.37 0.15 -10.61
C VAL A 79 3.64 1.48 -10.85
N GLY A 80 3.51 1.91 -12.11
CA GLY A 80 2.73 3.11 -12.45
C GLY A 80 1.21 2.96 -12.26
N TRP A 81 0.67 1.75 -12.35
CA TRP A 81 -0.73 1.46 -12.05
C TRP A 81 -1.01 1.55 -10.55
N LEU A 82 -0.09 1.05 -9.71
CA LEU A 82 -0.21 1.16 -8.25
C LEU A 82 -0.22 2.62 -7.78
N GLU A 83 0.65 3.47 -8.33
CA GLU A 83 0.70 4.89 -7.98
C GLU A 83 -0.59 5.63 -8.36
N ARG A 84 -1.19 5.30 -9.52
CA ARG A 84 -2.43 5.93 -9.99
C ARG A 84 -3.64 5.54 -9.13
N ASN A 85 -3.77 4.26 -8.78
CA ASN A 85 -4.94 3.75 -8.07
C ASN A 85 -4.84 3.88 -6.55
N ARG A 86 -3.62 3.85 -5.99
CA ARG A 86 -3.35 3.98 -4.55
C ARG A 86 -2.28 5.05 -4.27
N PRO A 87 -2.58 6.35 -4.53
CA PRO A 87 -1.57 7.41 -4.49
C PRO A 87 -0.99 7.71 -3.10
N GLN A 88 -1.68 7.37 -2.01
CA GLN A 88 -1.17 7.62 -0.65
C GLN A 88 -0.31 6.48 -0.09
N ARG A 89 -0.74 5.24 -0.26
CA ARG A 89 -0.02 4.02 0.14
C ARG A 89 -0.17 2.97 -0.96
N PRO A 90 0.73 2.98 -1.95
CA PRO A 90 0.68 2.02 -3.05
C PRO A 90 0.74 0.58 -2.57
N LEU A 91 1.62 0.31 -1.59
CA LEU A 91 1.82 -0.98 -0.94
C LEU A 91 2.00 -0.79 0.57
N ASP A 92 1.50 -1.73 1.36
CA ASP A 92 1.62 -1.73 2.83
C ASP A 92 2.86 -2.52 3.33
N GLY A 93 3.50 -3.29 2.44
CA GLY A 93 4.72 -4.04 2.74
C GLY A 93 5.13 -4.96 1.60
N VAL A 94 6.32 -5.53 1.69
CA VAL A 94 6.84 -6.51 0.72
C VAL A 94 7.28 -7.77 1.44
N VAL A 95 6.77 -8.92 1.01
CA VAL A 95 7.25 -10.23 1.47
C VAL A 95 8.23 -10.78 0.44
N LEU A 96 9.48 -10.98 0.84
CA LEU A 96 10.52 -11.61 0.05
C LEU A 96 10.54 -13.11 0.36
N VAL A 97 10.21 -13.93 -0.63
CA VAL A 97 10.23 -15.39 -0.52
C VAL A 97 11.50 -15.91 -1.18
N LEU A 98 12.36 -16.56 -0.38
CA LEU A 98 13.67 -17.03 -0.77
C LEU A 98 13.77 -18.54 -0.57
N ASP A 99 14.18 -19.27 -1.61
CA ASP A 99 14.39 -20.72 -1.51
C ASP A 99 15.66 -21.02 -0.68
N LEU A 100 15.47 -21.58 0.51
CA LEU A 100 16.57 -21.87 1.43
C LEU A 100 17.53 -22.92 0.88
N ALA A 101 16.99 -23.96 0.26
CA ALA A 101 17.78 -25.05 -0.32
C ALA A 101 18.56 -24.58 -1.55
N ARG A 102 17.99 -23.70 -2.37
CA ARG A 102 18.74 -23.09 -3.47
C ARG A 102 19.89 -22.22 -2.96
N LEU A 103 19.66 -21.44 -1.91
CA LEU A 103 20.70 -20.56 -1.33
C LEU A 103 21.84 -21.35 -0.67
N SER A 104 21.54 -22.49 -0.05
CA SER A 104 22.54 -23.34 0.60
C SER A 104 23.53 -23.93 -0.41
N HIS A 105 23.04 -24.39 -1.57
CA HIS A 105 23.85 -25.03 -2.61
C HIS A 105 24.41 -24.05 -3.66
N ALA A 106 23.88 -22.83 -3.74
CA ALA A 106 24.34 -21.85 -4.74
C ALA A 106 25.79 -21.40 -4.51
N GLN A 107 26.52 -21.20 -5.61
CA GLN A 107 27.84 -20.59 -5.58
C GLN A 107 27.77 -19.12 -5.14
N VAL A 108 28.87 -18.60 -4.60
CA VAL A 108 28.96 -17.20 -4.12
C VAL A 108 28.58 -16.20 -5.21
N ALA A 109 29.04 -16.41 -6.45
CA ALA A 109 28.72 -15.53 -7.58
C ALA A 109 27.21 -15.50 -7.88
N VAL A 110 26.56 -16.67 -7.89
CA VAL A 110 25.11 -16.80 -8.11
C VAL A 110 24.33 -16.12 -6.98
N ARG A 111 24.75 -16.31 -5.73
CA ARG A 111 24.13 -15.63 -4.57
C ARG A 111 24.22 -14.10 -4.68
N LYS A 112 25.39 -13.57 -5.06
CA LYS A 112 25.59 -12.13 -5.25
C LYS A 112 24.72 -11.58 -6.39
N ALA A 113 24.68 -12.27 -7.53
CA ALA A 113 23.82 -11.88 -8.65
C ALA A 113 22.35 -11.86 -8.24
N TYR A 114 21.90 -12.87 -7.48
CA TYR A 114 20.54 -12.94 -6.99
C TYR A 114 20.23 -11.81 -5.98
N ALA A 115 21.15 -11.52 -5.05
CA ALA A 115 21.00 -10.40 -4.13
C ALA A 115 20.91 -9.06 -4.86
N ALA A 116 21.76 -8.82 -5.87
CA ALA A 116 21.74 -7.62 -6.69
C ALA A 116 20.41 -7.48 -7.47
N LEU A 117 19.87 -8.58 -8.00
CA LEU A 117 18.57 -8.61 -8.67
C LEU A 117 17.44 -8.15 -7.72
N LEU A 118 17.36 -8.74 -6.52
CA LEU A 118 16.35 -8.37 -5.53
C LEU A 118 16.49 -6.90 -5.12
N ARG A 119 17.73 -6.44 -4.92
CA ARG A 119 18.03 -5.06 -4.59
C ARG A 119 17.54 -4.08 -5.65
N SER A 120 17.77 -4.38 -6.94
CA SER A 120 17.28 -3.56 -8.06
C SER A 120 15.76 -3.45 -8.04
N ARG A 121 15.05 -4.58 -7.84
CA ARG A 121 13.58 -4.60 -7.81
C ARG A 121 12.99 -3.85 -6.63
N LEU A 122 13.57 -4.02 -5.44
CA LEU A 122 13.16 -3.25 -4.26
C LEU A 122 13.40 -1.76 -4.47
N ARG A 123 14.54 -1.38 -5.04
CA ARG A 123 14.85 0.01 -5.37
C ARG A 123 13.83 0.61 -6.33
N GLU A 124 13.50 -0.09 -7.41
CA GLU A 124 12.49 0.36 -8.39
C GLU A 124 11.13 0.63 -7.74
N LEU A 125 10.67 -0.24 -6.83
CA LEU A 125 9.43 -0.02 -6.08
C LEU A 125 9.54 1.22 -5.19
N MET A 126 10.61 1.33 -4.41
CA MET A 126 10.75 2.37 -3.40
C MET A 126 10.98 3.76 -4.01
N GLU A 127 11.79 3.87 -5.07
CA GLU A 127 12.07 5.12 -5.76
C GLU A 127 10.83 5.67 -6.48
N ARG A 128 10.07 4.82 -7.18
CA ARG A 128 8.85 5.26 -7.88
C ARG A 128 7.75 5.64 -6.90
N HIS A 129 7.56 4.88 -5.82
CA HIS A 129 6.50 5.16 -4.85
C HIS A 129 6.85 6.27 -3.84
N GLY A 130 8.13 6.60 -3.65
CA GLY A 130 8.55 7.62 -2.68
C GLY A 130 8.17 7.26 -1.23
N THR A 131 8.06 5.95 -0.95
CA THR A 131 7.64 5.39 0.34
C THR A 131 8.67 4.41 0.85
N ARG A 132 8.91 4.41 2.16
CA ARG A 132 9.65 3.35 2.83
C ARG A 132 8.70 2.19 3.11
N LEU A 133 9.05 1.00 2.62
CA LEU A 133 8.22 -0.21 2.75
C LEU A 133 8.85 -1.16 3.77
N PRO A 134 8.06 -1.75 4.70
CA PRO A 134 8.53 -2.85 5.52
C PRO A 134 8.75 -4.09 4.67
N VAL A 135 9.91 -4.71 4.83
CA VAL A 135 10.35 -5.90 4.10
C VAL A 135 10.40 -7.08 5.05
N TYR A 136 9.58 -8.09 4.79
CA TYR A 136 9.54 -9.35 5.53
C TYR A 136 10.27 -10.41 4.72
N VAL A 137 11.34 -10.97 5.27
CA VAL A 137 12.10 -12.03 4.61
C VAL A 137 11.54 -13.37 5.05
N THR A 138 11.15 -14.21 4.11
CA THR A 138 10.63 -15.55 4.36
C THR A 138 11.45 -16.56 3.56
N PHE A 139 12.20 -17.39 4.28
CA PHE A 139 12.86 -18.56 3.73
C PHE A 139 11.85 -19.68 3.56
N SER A 140 11.65 -20.13 2.34
CA SER A 140 10.79 -21.26 2.00
C SER A 140 11.60 -22.54 1.85
N LYS A 141 10.88 -23.65 1.74
CA LYS A 141 11.45 -24.98 1.47
C LYS A 141 12.48 -25.43 2.51
N MET A 142 12.27 -25.06 3.77
CA MET A 142 13.11 -25.54 4.87
C MET A 142 13.07 -27.07 5.00
N ASP A 143 11.99 -27.69 4.55
CA ASP A 143 11.78 -29.14 4.43
C ASP A 143 12.78 -29.86 3.53
N LEU A 144 13.38 -29.16 2.57
CA LEU A 144 14.41 -29.76 1.71
C LEU A 144 15.76 -29.91 2.42
N LEU A 145 15.93 -29.35 3.61
CA LEU A 145 17.11 -29.58 4.43
C LEU A 145 17.05 -30.98 5.04
N HIS A 146 18.18 -31.68 4.96
CA HIS A 146 18.26 -33.05 5.45
C HIS A 146 18.06 -33.10 6.97
N GLY A 147 17.09 -33.90 7.41
CA GLY A 147 16.70 -34.07 8.82
C GLY A 147 15.60 -33.13 9.31
N PHE A 148 14.99 -32.31 8.44
CA PHE A 148 13.86 -31.45 8.80
C PHE A 148 12.67 -32.23 9.35
N ASP A 149 12.21 -33.26 8.62
CA ASP A 149 11.04 -34.05 9.02
C ASP A 149 11.28 -34.76 10.35
N ASP A 150 12.46 -35.35 10.53
CA ASP A 150 12.84 -36.02 11.78
C ASP A 150 12.88 -35.05 12.96
N PHE A 151 13.35 -33.82 12.73
CA PHE A 151 13.39 -32.78 13.75
C PHE A 151 11.98 -32.30 14.14
N PHE A 152 11.12 -31.97 13.17
CA PHE A 152 9.82 -31.35 13.46
C PHE A 152 8.65 -32.32 13.61
N ARG A 153 8.84 -33.63 13.40
CA ARG A 153 7.75 -34.63 13.53
C ARG A 153 7.05 -34.60 14.89
N HIS A 154 7.77 -34.26 15.97
CA HIS A 154 7.25 -34.22 17.34
C HIS A 154 6.49 -32.94 17.66
N TYR A 155 6.52 -31.92 16.79
CA TYR A 155 5.79 -30.68 17.03
C TYR A 155 4.29 -30.95 17.06
N SER A 156 3.62 -30.40 18.07
CA SER A 156 2.17 -30.34 18.16
C SER A 156 1.59 -29.55 16.98
N ARG A 157 0.30 -29.73 16.69
CA ARG A 157 -0.36 -28.98 15.62
C ARG A 157 -0.18 -27.47 15.80
N ASP A 158 -0.34 -26.96 17.02
CA ASP A 158 -0.20 -25.53 17.30
C ASP A 158 1.25 -25.04 17.10
N ALA A 159 2.24 -25.82 17.53
CA ALA A 159 3.65 -25.48 17.31
C ALA A 159 4.04 -25.47 15.82
N ARG A 160 3.34 -26.24 14.96
CA ARG A 160 3.53 -26.19 13.50
C ARG A 160 2.88 -24.97 12.86
N ARG A 161 1.87 -24.36 13.49
CA ARG A 161 1.18 -23.18 12.94
C ARG A 161 1.94 -21.90 13.23
N ALA A 162 2.53 -21.82 14.43
CA ALA A 162 3.32 -20.69 14.89
C ALA A 162 4.51 -20.39 13.95
N PRO A 163 4.81 -19.13 13.63
CA PRO A 163 5.92 -18.80 12.74
C PRO A 163 7.27 -19.11 13.40
N LEU A 164 8.17 -19.77 12.67
CA LEU A 164 9.56 -19.95 13.06
C LEU A 164 10.39 -18.79 12.53
N GLY A 165 11.08 -18.05 13.39
CA GLY A 165 11.88 -16.91 12.98
C GLY A 165 11.92 -15.83 14.06
N PHE A 166 12.17 -14.60 13.63
CA PHE A 166 12.27 -13.45 14.51
C PHE A 166 11.88 -12.16 13.80
N THR A 167 11.36 -11.25 14.62
CA THR A 167 10.77 -9.98 14.23
C THR A 167 11.57 -8.88 14.92
N PHE A 168 12.19 -7.99 14.14
CA PHE A 168 13.14 -7.00 14.66
C PHE A 168 12.47 -5.93 15.54
N THR A 169 13.25 -5.08 16.19
CA THR A 169 12.69 -3.97 16.95
C THR A 169 12.27 -2.82 16.02
N PRO A 170 11.32 -1.95 16.43
CA PRO A 170 11.02 -0.74 15.67
C PRO A 170 12.25 0.15 15.46
N ALA A 171 13.22 0.11 16.37
CA ALA A 171 14.43 0.91 16.26
C ALA A 171 15.34 0.46 15.10
N SER A 172 15.24 -0.80 14.64
CA SER A 172 15.96 -1.31 13.47
C SER A 172 15.44 -0.70 12.17
N MET A 173 14.23 -0.14 12.18
CA MET A 173 13.64 0.57 11.05
C MET A 173 14.18 2.00 10.88
N ASP A 174 14.62 2.62 11.98
CA ASP A 174 15.07 4.01 12.01
C ASP A 174 16.59 4.14 11.91
N THR A 175 17.34 3.13 12.38
CA THR A 175 18.80 3.16 12.47
C THR A 175 19.42 2.21 11.45
N ALA A 176 20.18 2.75 10.49
CA ALA A 176 20.97 1.94 9.56
C ALA A 176 22.00 1.08 10.31
N GLY A 177 22.22 -0.17 9.88
CA GLY A 177 23.17 -1.08 10.54
C GLY A 177 22.59 -1.87 11.73
N LYS A 178 21.41 -1.51 12.21
CA LYS A 178 20.83 -2.11 13.43
C LYS A 178 20.14 -3.44 13.17
N TRP A 179 19.46 -3.59 12.03
CA TRP A 179 18.80 -4.86 11.70
C TRP A 179 19.83 -5.97 11.44
N GLU A 180 21.02 -5.62 10.94
CA GLU A 180 22.14 -6.54 10.75
C GLU A 180 22.61 -7.13 12.09
N THR A 181 22.77 -6.27 13.10
CA THR A 181 23.19 -6.69 14.45
C THR A 181 22.10 -7.52 15.13
N GLU A 182 20.83 -7.12 14.99
CA GLU A 182 19.70 -7.88 15.52
C GLU A 182 19.54 -9.24 14.83
N PHE A 183 19.77 -9.32 13.51
CA PHE A 183 19.75 -10.59 12.78
C PHE A 183 20.75 -11.58 13.37
N GLU A 184 22.00 -11.16 13.56
CA GLU A 184 23.03 -12.04 14.12
C GLU A 184 22.65 -12.52 15.52
N ALA A 185 22.23 -11.61 16.40
CA ALA A 185 21.84 -11.92 17.77
C ALA A 185 20.63 -12.86 17.84
N ASP A 186 19.57 -12.58 17.06
CA ASP A 186 18.33 -13.36 17.07
C ASP A 186 18.52 -14.73 16.40
N TYR A 187 19.35 -14.81 15.36
CA TYR A 187 19.71 -16.09 14.74
C TYR A 187 20.51 -16.96 15.71
N ASP A 188 21.49 -16.40 16.40
CA ASP A 188 22.27 -17.12 17.40
C ASP A 188 21.40 -17.56 18.59
N ALA A 189 20.46 -16.73 19.02
CA ALA A 189 19.47 -17.09 20.03
C ALA A 189 18.54 -18.22 19.56
N MET A 190 18.10 -18.19 18.29
CA MET A 190 17.31 -19.26 17.69
C MET A 190 18.10 -20.58 17.64
N LEU A 191 19.36 -20.54 17.19
CA LEU A 191 20.24 -21.70 17.18
C LEU A 191 20.50 -22.23 18.59
N ALA A 192 20.70 -21.36 19.57
CA ALA A 192 20.88 -21.75 20.97
C ALA A 192 19.66 -22.50 21.50
N ARG A 193 18.43 -22.02 21.22
CA ARG A 193 17.18 -22.71 21.57
C ARG A 193 17.10 -24.09 20.90
N LEU A 194 17.41 -24.19 19.61
CA LEU A 194 17.41 -25.48 18.90
C LEU A 194 18.45 -26.46 19.47
N ASN A 195 19.65 -25.96 19.82
CA ASN A 195 20.69 -26.76 20.46
C ASN A 195 20.31 -27.23 21.87
N GLN A 196 19.58 -26.42 22.64
CA GLN A 196 19.06 -26.82 23.96
C GLN A 196 17.99 -27.92 23.87
N LEU A 197 17.22 -27.96 22.79
CA LEU A 197 16.24 -29.02 22.55
C LEU A 197 16.89 -30.33 22.08
N MET A 198 18.09 -30.28 21.49
CA MET A 198 18.72 -31.46 20.90
C MET A 198 18.92 -32.64 21.86
N PRO A 199 19.43 -32.50 23.10
CA PRO A 199 19.62 -33.64 23.99
C PRO A 199 18.33 -34.43 24.25
N THR A 200 17.22 -33.71 24.45
CA THR A 200 15.89 -34.31 24.61
C THR A 200 15.48 -35.05 23.35
N MET A 201 15.57 -34.39 22.18
CA MET A 201 15.20 -34.97 20.89
C MET A 201 16.04 -36.23 20.56
N LEU A 202 17.34 -36.19 20.83
CA LEU A 202 18.26 -37.31 20.60
C LEU A 202 17.99 -38.50 21.54
N SER A 203 17.46 -38.23 22.74
CA SER A 203 17.06 -39.28 23.69
C SER A 203 15.79 -40.00 23.25
N ASP A 204 14.88 -39.29 22.57
CA ASP A 204 13.62 -39.83 22.04
C ASP A 204 13.80 -40.56 20.68
N CYS A 205 14.95 -40.37 20.01
CA CYS A 205 15.27 -41.02 18.74
C CYS A 205 15.49 -42.52 18.88
N ARG A 206 14.80 -43.31 18.04
CA ARG A 206 14.84 -44.77 18.07
C ARG A 206 16.14 -45.33 17.51
N ASP A 207 16.52 -44.84 16.33
CA ASP A 207 17.62 -45.38 15.55
C ASP A 207 18.80 -44.40 15.44
N ARG A 208 19.98 -44.95 15.14
CA ARG A 208 21.20 -44.14 14.94
C ARG A 208 21.04 -43.16 13.78
N GLU A 209 20.39 -43.57 12.71
CA GLU A 209 20.15 -42.75 11.52
C GLU A 209 19.31 -41.52 11.86
N GLU A 210 18.26 -41.68 12.67
CA GLU A 210 17.41 -40.57 13.11
C GLU A 210 18.17 -39.55 13.97
N ARG A 211 19.00 -40.03 14.91
CA ARG A 211 19.87 -39.16 15.72
C ARG A 211 20.83 -38.36 14.85
N GLU A 212 21.38 -39.01 13.82
CA GLU A 212 22.27 -38.38 12.88
C GLU A 212 21.54 -37.33 12.02
N SER A 213 20.34 -37.62 11.53
CA SER A 213 19.48 -36.67 10.80
C SER A 213 19.17 -35.42 11.63
N VAL A 214 18.68 -35.58 12.86
CA VAL A 214 18.35 -34.48 13.78
C VAL A 214 19.58 -33.61 14.06
N PHE A 215 20.72 -34.24 14.34
CA PHE A 215 21.96 -33.52 14.58
C PHE A 215 22.45 -32.76 13.33
N ARG A 216 22.42 -33.41 12.16
CA ARG A 216 22.81 -32.80 10.88
C ARG A 216 21.94 -31.61 10.53
N PHE A 217 20.64 -31.65 10.81
CA PHE A 217 19.73 -30.53 10.54
C PHE A 217 20.15 -29.26 11.30
N VAL A 218 20.36 -29.35 12.62
CA VAL A 218 20.77 -28.20 13.44
C VAL A 218 22.14 -27.66 12.99
N ARG A 219 23.06 -28.55 12.60
CA ARG A 219 24.39 -28.15 12.08
C ARG A 219 24.31 -27.47 10.71
N GLN A 220 23.44 -27.94 9.81
CA GLN A 220 23.19 -27.27 8.54
C GLN A 220 22.67 -25.85 8.78
N LEU A 221 21.70 -25.69 9.68
CA LEU A 221 21.14 -24.37 9.99
C LEU A 221 22.20 -23.43 10.60
N ALA A 222 23.08 -23.95 11.46
CA ALA A 222 24.21 -23.19 11.99
C ALA A 222 25.18 -22.74 10.87
N GLY A 223 25.51 -23.63 9.93
CA GLY A 223 26.38 -23.30 8.79
C GLY A 223 25.77 -22.32 7.78
N LEU A 224 24.44 -22.17 7.78
CA LEU A 224 23.74 -21.23 6.89
C LEU A 224 23.75 -19.79 7.42
N ARG A 225 24.02 -19.56 8.71
CA ARG A 225 23.99 -18.23 9.34
C ARG A 225 24.70 -17.16 8.50
N ASP A 226 25.99 -17.38 8.22
CA ASP A 226 26.82 -16.39 7.54
C ASP A 226 26.46 -16.26 6.04
N VAL A 227 26.00 -17.35 5.44
CA VAL A 227 25.51 -17.35 4.04
C VAL A 227 24.26 -16.49 3.91
N LEU A 228 23.30 -16.67 4.82
CA LEU A 228 22.05 -15.91 4.84
C LEU A 228 22.31 -14.46 5.20
N PHE A 229 23.14 -14.21 6.23
CA PHE A 229 23.52 -12.86 6.63
C PHE A 229 24.19 -12.10 5.48
N GLY A 230 25.20 -12.68 4.84
CA GLY A 230 25.89 -12.05 3.72
C GLY A 230 24.97 -11.79 2.52
N PHE A 231 24.06 -12.73 2.23
CA PHE A 231 23.06 -12.55 1.17
C PHE A 231 22.09 -11.41 1.48
N LEU A 232 21.53 -11.36 2.68
CA LEU A 232 20.57 -10.33 3.08
C LEU A 232 21.22 -8.95 3.14
N THR A 233 22.44 -8.86 3.66
CA THR A 233 23.20 -7.60 3.68
C THR A 233 23.43 -7.08 2.27
N GLU A 234 23.81 -7.93 1.33
CA GLU A 234 23.96 -7.53 -0.08
C GLU A 234 22.61 -7.08 -0.69
N ALA A 235 21.54 -7.86 -0.48
CA ALA A 235 20.23 -7.61 -1.10
C ALA A 235 19.49 -6.40 -0.52
N LEU A 236 19.65 -6.14 0.78
CA LEU A 236 18.89 -5.13 1.54
C LEU A 236 19.73 -3.89 1.88
N SER A 237 21.01 -3.87 1.51
CA SER A 237 21.90 -2.72 1.77
C SER A 237 21.36 -1.41 1.19
N SER A 238 21.30 -0.40 2.04
CA SER A 238 21.04 0.99 1.63
C SER A 238 22.25 1.55 0.89
N ASP A 239 22.04 2.10 -0.30
CA ASP A 239 23.03 2.98 -0.94
C ASP A 239 22.82 4.42 -0.48
N ARG A 240 23.86 5.27 -0.57
CA ARG A 240 23.79 6.70 -0.21
C ARG A 240 22.73 7.49 -0.97
N PHE A 241 22.28 6.97 -2.11
CA PHE A 241 21.29 7.61 -2.98
C PHE A 241 19.93 6.88 -3.01
N SER A 242 19.79 5.76 -2.30
CA SER A 242 18.56 4.95 -2.29
C SER A 242 17.88 5.03 -0.94
N THR A 243 16.55 5.01 -0.96
CA THR A 243 15.76 4.87 0.27
C THR A 243 16.04 3.48 0.86
N ALA A 244 16.45 3.41 2.13
CA ALA A 244 16.75 2.15 2.81
C ALA A 244 15.49 1.31 3.01
N ALA A 245 15.56 0.02 2.67
CA ALA A 245 14.49 -0.94 2.96
C ALA A 245 14.35 -1.12 4.48
N MET A 246 13.12 -1.12 4.98
CA MET A 246 12.86 -1.30 6.40
C MET A 246 12.73 -2.80 6.68
N VAL A 247 13.85 -3.47 6.97
CA VAL A 247 13.82 -4.91 7.24
C VAL A 247 13.08 -5.15 8.55
N ARG A 248 11.99 -5.93 8.50
CA ARG A 248 11.08 -6.10 9.64
C ARG A 248 11.29 -7.42 10.38
N GLY A 249 11.74 -8.45 9.69
CA GLY A 249 12.00 -9.75 10.30
C GLY A 249 12.35 -10.82 9.28
N THR A 250 12.80 -11.95 9.80
CA THR A 250 13.18 -13.13 9.04
C THR A 250 12.41 -14.34 9.55
N TYR A 251 11.77 -15.07 8.64
CA TYR A 251 10.93 -16.22 8.96
C TYR A 251 11.32 -17.42 8.12
N PHE A 252 11.10 -18.62 8.64
CA PHE A 252 11.35 -19.90 7.99
C PHE A 252 10.02 -20.62 7.85
N THR A 253 9.75 -21.11 6.65
CA THR A 253 8.50 -21.76 6.28
C THR A 253 8.79 -23.02 5.51
N SER A 254 7.91 -24.01 5.70
CA SER A 254 7.87 -25.20 4.87
C SER A 254 6.47 -25.32 4.30
N VAL A 255 6.44 -25.38 2.97
CA VAL A 255 5.24 -25.69 2.23
C VAL A 255 5.57 -26.88 1.34
N TYR A 256 5.36 -28.07 1.90
CA TYR A 256 5.59 -29.32 1.18
C TYR A 256 4.62 -29.41 -0.01
N GLN A 257 5.15 -29.32 -1.22
CA GLN A 257 4.42 -29.65 -2.45
C GLN A 257 4.45 -31.17 -2.64
N GLN A 258 3.44 -31.87 -2.15
CA GLN A 258 3.05 -33.12 -2.80
C GLN A 258 1.72 -32.87 -3.53
N GLY A 259 1.81 -32.76 -4.85
CA GLY A 259 0.67 -32.53 -5.73
C GLY A 259 1.09 -32.62 -7.19
N VAL A 260 1.03 -33.85 -7.72
CA VAL A 260 1.26 -34.33 -9.10
C VAL A 260 2.73 -34.21 -9.58
N PRO A 261 3.39 -35.30 -10.01
CA PRO A 261 4.55 -35.15 -10.88
C PRO A 261 4.07 -34.48 -12.16
N GLU A 262 4.25 -33.18 -12.29
CA GLU A 262 4.24 -32.52 -13.58
C GLU A 262 5.50 -33.01 -14.30
N ASP A 263 5.37 -34.10 -15.05
CA ASP A 263 6.38 -34.45 -16.04
C ASP A 263 6.28 -33.39 -17.15
N PRO A 264 7.25 -32.47 -17.27
CA PRO A 264 7.19 -31.39 -18.25
C PRO A 264 7.07 -31.93 -19.68
N PHE A 265 7.47 -33.19 -19.91
CA PHE A 265 7.31 -33.88 -21.20
C PHE A 265 5.86 -34.29 -21.46
N VAL A 266 5.16 -34.84 -20.46
CA VAL A 266 3.75 -35.24 -20.59
C VAL A 266 2.88 -34.00 -20.74
N ASP A 267 3.20 -32.95 -20.01
CA ASP A 267 2.47 -31.68 -20.00
C ASP A 267 2.72 -30.88 -21.30
N ALA A 268 3.95 -30.89 -21.82
CA ALA A 268 4.25 -30.36 -23.15
C ALA A 268 3.63 -31.19 -24.29
N ALA A 269 3.52 -32.51 -24.13
CA ALA A 269 2.87 -33.38 -25.11
C ALA A 269 1.34 -33.19 -25.12
N ALA A 270 0.70 -33.13 -23.95
CA ALA A 270 -0.74 -32.88 -23.81
C ALA A 270 -1.13 -31.53 -24.42
N ARG A 271 -0.35 -30.47 -24.17
CA ARG A 271 -0.51 -29.15 -24.81
C ARG A 271 -0.36 -29.17 -26.33
N ARG A 272 0.52 -30.01 -26.88
CA ARG A 272 0.79 -30.10 -28.32
C ARG A 272 -0.25 -30.92 -29.08
N TYR A 273 -0.94 -31.84 -28.40
CA TYR A 273 -1.95 -32.73 -28.98
C TYR A 273 -3.39 -32.41 -28.57
N GLY A 274 -3.63 -31.39 -27.72
CA GLY A 274 -4.97 -30.91 -27.38
C GLY A 274 -5.81 -31.91 -26.58
N MET A 275 -5.17 -32.70 -25.71
CA MET A 275 -5.86 -33.67 -24.84
C MET A 275 -6.23 -33.00 -23.50
N ASP A 276 -7.41 -33.33 -22.95
CA ASP A 276 -7.81 -32.90 -21.60
C ASP A 276 -6.87 -33.48 -20.53
N ASP A 277 -6.56 -32.68 -19.50
CA ASP A 277 -5.66 -33.03 -18.39
C ASP A 277 -5.98 -34.42 -17.84
N SER A 278 -5.00 -35.33 -17.89
CA SER A 278 -5.14 -36.65 -17.30
C SER A 278 -5.24 -36.50 -15.77
N VAL A 279 -6.43 -36.71 -15.21
CA VAL A 279 -6.63 -36.80 -13.76
C VAL A 279 -5.92 -38.06 -13.25
N GLN A 280 -4.64 -37.93 -12.90
CA GLN A 280 -3.92 -39.00 -12.23
C GLN A 280 -4.45 -39.16 -10.80
N PRO A 281 -4.68 -40.40 -10.33
CA PRO A 281 -5.15 -40.63 -8.98
C PRO A 281 -4.10 -40.12 -8.00
N ALA A 282 -4.50 -39.20 -7.12
CA ALA A 282 -3.66 -38.67 -6.06
C ALA A 282 -3.04 -39.83 -5.27
N HIS A 283 -1.73 -40.03 -5.39
CA HIS A 283 -0.99 -40.80 -4.39
C HIS A 283 -1.30 -40.15 -3.04
N ARG A 284 -1.96 -40.91 -2.15
CA ARG A 284 -2.20 -40.50 -0.77
C ARG A 284 -0.85 -40.21 -0.10
N ALA A 285 -0.48 -38.94 -0.10
CA ALA A 285 0.54 -38.39 0.77
C ALA A 285 0.03 -38.48 2.20
N THR A 286 0.43 -39.51 2.94
CA THR A 286 -0.14 -39.81 4.26
C THR A 286 0.17 -38.75 5.34
N ARG A 287 0.89 -37.65 5.05
CA ARG A 287 0.94 -36.41 5.86
C ARG A 287 1.69 -35.28 5.12
N SER A 288 1.02 -34.50 4.29
CA SER A 288 1.55 -33.19 3.86
C SER A 288 1.36 -32.18 5.00
N ALA A 289 2.25 -32.20 6.00
CA ALA A 289 2.18 -31.26 7.11
C ALA A 289 2.75 -29.90 6.67
N LEU A 290 1.97 -28.84 6.88
CA LEU A 290 2.45 -27.46 6.74
C LEU A 290 3.22 -27.08 8.00
N TYR A 291 4.33 -26.38 7.85
CA TYR A 291 5.07 -25.84 8.99
C TYR A 291 5.28 -24.34 8.82
N PHE A 292 4.95 -23.62 9.89
CA PHE A 292 5.30 -22.22 10.17
C PHE A 292 4.66 -21.19 9.21
N THR A 293 3.63 -21.59 8.46
CA THR A 293 3.02 -20.74 7.42
C THR A 293 1.69 -20.10 7.82
N GLU A 294 0.86 -20.79 8.62
CA GLU A 294 -0.51 -20.34 8.90
C GLU A 294 -0.57 -19.03 9.70
N GLU A 295 0.18 -18.92 10.79
CA GLU A 295 0.11 -17.74 11.65
C GLU A 295 1.02 -16.59 11.19
N LEU A 296 1.88 -16.82 10.18
CA LEU A 296 2.83 -15.81 9.71
C LEU A 296 2.12 -14.56 9.19
N PHE A 297 1.09 -14.70 8.37
CA PHE A 297 0.41 -13.54 7.81
C PHE A 297 -0.49 -12.85 8.84
N ASP A 298 -1.29 -13.64 9.56
CA ASP A 298 -2.31 -13.13 10.47
C ASP A 298 -1.74 -12.51 11.74
N ASN A 299 -0.67 -13.07 12.30
CA ASN A 299 -0.11 -12.62 13.58
C ASN A 299 1.08 -11.68 13.43
N VAL A 300 1.75 -11.67 12.27
CA VAL A 300 2.97 -10.88 12.06
C VAL A 300 2.78 -9.82 10.97
N ILE A 301 2.43 -10.24 9.75
CA ILE A 301 2.47 -9.32 8.59
C ILE A 301 1.29 -8.33 8.60
N TYR A 302 0.06 -8.79 8.82
CA TYR A 302 -1.14 -7.94 8.73
C TYR A 302 -1.32 -6.96 9.88
N PRO A 303 -1.04 -7.31 11.15
CA PRO A 303 -1.10 -6.35 12.25
C PRO A 303 -0.19 -5.13 12.02
N GLU A 304 0.84 -5.31 11.18
CA GLU A 304 1.87 -4.33 10.87
C GLU A 304 1.64 -3.57 9.55
N ALA A 305 0.47 -3.71 8.92
CA ALA A 305 0.12 -2.99 7.70
C ALA A 305 0.20 -1.45 7.85
N GLY A 306 0.13 -0.93 9.08
CA GLY A 306 0.28 0.48 9.38
C GLY A 306 1.70 1.04 9.25
N LEU A 307 2.72 0.16 9.16
CA LEU A 307 4.15 0.53 9.20
C LEU A 307 4.68 1.12 7.88
N ALA A 308 3.98 0.91 6.75
CA ALA A 308 4.37 1.54 5.50
C ALA A 308 4.23 3.07 5.57
N GLY A 309 5.30 3.76 5.18
CA GLY A 309 5.28 5.22 5.12
C GLY A 309 4.33 5.73 4.02
N ASP A 310 3.61 6.81 4.30
CA ASP A 310 2.82 7.51 3.29
C ASP A 310 3.72 8.07 2.18
N ASN A 311 3.22 8.12 0.94
CA ASN A 311 3.91 8.80 -0.15
C ASN A 311 4.05 10.30 0.18
N ALA A 312 5.27 10.70 0.54
CA ALA A 312 5.56 12.03 1.06
C ALA A 312 5.16 13.13 0.07
N ARG A 313 5.30 12.88 -1.24
CA ARG A 313 4.95 13.84 -2.30
C ARG A 313 3.45 14.10 -2.35
N VAL A 314 2.64 13.04 -2.29
CA VAL A 314 1.18 13.14 -2.33
C VAL A 314 0.64 13.76 -1.05
N THR A 315 1.18 13.37 0.11
CA THR A 315 0.80 13.95 1.40
C THR A 315 1.15 15.44 1.46
N GLN A 316 2.32 15.84 0.98
CA GLN A 316 2.71 17.25 0.93
C GLN A 316 1.84 18.06 -0.05
N ARG A 317 1.54 17.53 -1.24
CA ARG A 317 0.63 18.17 -2.21
C ARG A 317 -0.77 18.37 -1.63
N ARG A 318 -1.33 17.35 -0.98
CA ARG A 318 -2.64 17.44 -0.32
C ARG A 318 -2.64 18.42 0.85
N ARG A 319 -1.59 18.43 1.68
CA ARG A 319 -1.43 19.41 2.75
C ARG A 319 -1.39 20.84 2.20
N ARG A 320 -0.59 21.09 1.15
CA ARG A 320 -0.52 22.39 0.46
C ARG A 320 -1.87 22.82 -0.13
N ALA A 321 -2.56 21.90 -0.79
CA ALA A 321 -3.90 22.16 -1.31
C ALA A 321 -4.87 22.56 -0.19
N ARG A 322 -4.91 21.80 0.92
CA ARG A 322 -5.74 22.14 2.09
C ARG A 322 -5.38 23.50 2.69
N THR A 323 -4.10 23.80 2.85
CA THR A 323 -3.68 25.11 3.38
C THR A 323 -4.04 26.26 2.44
N LEU A 324 -3.90 26.07 1.13
CA LEU A 324 -4.30 27.07 0.12
C LEU A 324 -5.81 27.26 0.09
N SER A 325 -6.60 26.18 0.16
CA SER A 325 -8.05 26.25 0.24
C SER A 325 -8.51 26.98 1.51
N LEU A 326 -7.92 26.67 2.67
CA LEU A 326 -8.22 27.37 3.92
C LEU A 326 -7.85 28.86 3.85
N ALA A 327 -6.68 29.20 3.29
CA ALA A 327 -6.28 30.58 3.08
C ALA A 327 -7.23 31.32 2.14
N ALA A 328 -7.66 30.69 1.03
CA ALA A 328 -8.62 31.25 0.10
C ALA A 328 -9.99 31.50 0.76
N CYS A 329 -10.48 30.53 1.55
CA CYS A 329 -11.72 30.70 2.33
C CYS A 329 -11.62 31.85 3.34
N LEU A 330 -10.48 31.99 4.02
CA LEU A 330 -10.24 33.09 4.95
C LEU A 330 -10.22 34.45 4.23
N ILE A 331 -9.50 34.56 3.11
CA ILE A 331 -9.44 35.81 2.33
C ILE A 331 -10.84 36.17 1.80
N MET A 332 -11.59 35.19 1.30
CA MET A 332 -12.96 35.40 0.84
C MET A 332 -13.89 35.83 1.98
N GLY A 333 -13.78 35.20 3.14
CA GLY A 333 -14.54 35.57 4.34
C GLY A 333 -14.24 36.99 4.81
N ILE A 334 -12.95 37.36 4.89
CA ILE A 334 -12.53 38.73 5.23
C ILE A 334 -13.04 39.73 4.18
N GLY A 335 -12.97 39.38 2.89
CA GLY A 335 -13.49 40.22 1.81
C GLY A 335 -15.00 40.44 1.89
N LEU A 336 -15.78 39.41 2.23
CA LEU A 336 -17.22 39.50 2.43
C LEU A 336 -17.57 40.37 3.63
N VAL A 337 -16.91 40.17 4.77
CA VAL A 337 -17.14 40.98 5.99
C VAL A 337 -16.73 42.43 5.76
N GLY A 338 -15.58 42.66 5.13
CA GLY A 338 -15.10 44.00 4.78
C GLY A 338 -16.03 44.71 3.79
N GLY A 339 -16.48 43.99 2.75
CA GLY A 339 -17.45 44.49 1.77
C GLY A 339 -18.78 44.85 2.42
N TRP A 340 -19.33 43.96 3.25
CA TRP A 340 -20.57 44.19 3.99
C TRP A 340 -20.47 45.44 4.87
N THR A 341 -19.38 45.57 5.63
CA THR A 341 -19.15 46.72 6.52
C THR A 341 -19.08 48.04 5.75
N HIS A 342 -18.35 48.07 4.62
CA HIS A 342 -18.25 49.27 3.79
C HIS A 342 -19.58 49.66 3.14
N PHE A 343 -20.37 48.70 2.66
CA PHE A 343 -21.70 48.97 2.11
C PHE A 343 -22.69 49.41 3.19
N TYR A 344 -22.63 48.82 4.38
CA TYR A 344 -23.44 49.22 5.52
C TYR A 344 -23.16 50.68 5.92
N GLN A 345 -21.89 51.07 6.05
CA GLN A 345 -21.49 52.46 6.35
C GLN A 345 -21.94 53.45 5.26
N LYS A 346 -21.78 53.12 3.98
CA LYS A 346 -22.29 53.98 2.89
C LYS A 346 -23.80 54.09 2.89
N ASN A 347 -24.51 53.01 3.19
CA ASN A 347 -25.96 53.00 3.22
C ASN A 347 -26.49 53.80 4.41
N SER A 348 -25.87 53.69 5.60
CA SER A 348 -26.28 54.45 6.77
C SER A 348 -26.08 55.96 6.59
N VAL A 349 -24.97 56.39 5.96
CA VAL A 349 -24.75 57.81 5.62
C VAL A 349 -25.79 58.31 4.61
N SER A 350 -26.12 57.47 3.61
CA SER A 350 -27.15 57.83 2.62
C SER A 350 -28.54 57.92 3.23
N LEU A 351 -28.87 57.05 4.20
CA LEU A 351 -30.13 57.07 4.96
C LEU A 351 -30.24 58.33 5.82
N ALA A 352 -29.17 58.68 6.57
CA ALA A 352 -29.15 59.90 7.38
C ALA A 352 -29.35 61.17 6.53
N ALA A 353 -28.73 61.23 5.34
CA ALA A 353 -28.91 62.35 4.41
C ALA A 353 -30.32 62.43 3.79
N VAL A 354 -31.08 61.32 3.79
CA VAL A 354 -32.50 61.32 3.38
C VAL A 354 -33.39 61.74 4.52
N GLU A 355 -33.11 61.29 5.75
CA GLU A 355 -33.82 61.70 6.95
C GLU A 355 -33.70 63.21 7.17
N GLU A 356 -32.49 63.76 7.06
CA GLU A 356 -32.25 65.22 7.15
C GLU A 356 -33.01 66.00 6.06
N ARG A 357 -33.10 65.47 4.84
CA ARG A 357 -33.87 66.08 3.74
C ARG A 357 -35.38 65.97 3.94
N ALA A 358 -35.86 64.87 4.53
CA ALA A 358 -37.26 64.67 4.85
C ALA A 358 -37.68 65.56 6.02
N GLU A 359 -36.86 65.67 7.06
CA GLU A 359 -37.08 66.56 8.20
C GLU A 359 -37.03 68.02 7.78
N THR A 360 -36.07 68.44 6.97
CA THR A 360 -36.08 69.81 6.41
C THR A 360 -37.32 70.05 5.56
N PHE A 361 -37.74 69.11 4.70
CA PHE A 361 -38.98 69.25 3.93
C PHE A 361 -40.23 69.38 4.83
N LEU A 362 -40.31 68.60 5.92
CA LEU A 362 -41.39 68.67 6.90
C LEU A 362 -41.35 69.96 7.74
N ALA A 363 -40.15 70.41 8.13
CA ALA A 363 -39.94 71.63 8.91
C ALA A 363 -40.17 72.91 8.10
N THR A 364 -39.97 72.86 6.77
CA THR A 364 -40.21 74.01 5.90
C THR A 364 -41.70 74.20 5.56
N GLN A 365 -42.64 73.47 6.20
CA GLN A 365 -44.11 73.52 5.98
C GLN A 365 -44.50 74.54 4.91
N PRO A 366 -44.54 74.15 3.62
CA PRO A 366 -44.76 75.12 2.57
C PRO A 366 -46.10 75.82 2.85
N GLU A 367 -46.17 77.15 2.74
CA GLU A 367 -47.40 77.94 2.91
C GLU A 367 -48.59 77.38 2.09
N ALA A 368 -48.29 76.61 1.03
CA ALA A 368 -49.24 75.84 0.22
C ALA A 368 -50.05 74.76 0.97
N PHE A 369 -49.66 74.31 2.18
CA PHE A 369 -50.47 73.39 2.98
C PHE A 369 -51.44 74.09 3.94
N GLN A 370 -51.42 75.43 3.99
CA GLN A 370 -52.36 76.24 4.77
C GLN A 370 -53.45 76.89 3.90
N SER A 371 -53.47 76.65 2.58
CA SER A 371 -54.56 77.14 1.71
C SER A 371 -55.77 76.20 1.76
N ASP A 372 -56.93 76.76 2.13
CA ASP A 372 -58.26 76.13 2.05
C ASP A 372 -58.73 76.09 0.58
N ASP A 373 -57.97 75.44 -0.31
CA ASP A 373 -58.38 75.23 -1.70
C ASP A 373 -59.16 73.89 -1.84
N PRO A 374 -60.49 73.93 -2.09
CA PRO A 374 -61.31 72.72 -2.21
C PRO A 374 -61.03 71.91 -3.48
N SER A 375 -60.22 72.41 -4.42
CA SER A 375 -59.89 71.72 -5.67
C SER A 375 -58.70 70.75 -5.56
N GLY A 376 -57.87 70.90 -4.52
CA GLY A 376 -56.73 70.02 -4.24
C GLY A 376 -55.54 70.15 -5.22
N TYR A 377 -55.60 71.05 -6.21
CA TYR A 377 -54.60 71.15 -7.26
C TYR A 377 -53.26 71.75 -6.79
N GLU A 378 -53.27 72.67 -5.80
CA GLU A 378 -52.03 73.24 -5.23
C GLU A 378 -51.17 72.22 -4.48
N PHE A 379 -51.77 71.13 -3.99
CA PHE A 379 -51.05 70.05 -3.30
C PHE A 379 -50.30 69.10 -4.25
N LEU A 380 -50.62 69.11 -5.55
CA LEU A 380 -50.01 68.20 -6.53
C LEU A 380 -48.54 68.50 -6.79
N GLU A 381 -48.11 69.77 -6.76
CA GLU A 381 -46.72 70.13 -7.03
C GLU A 381 -45.77 69.73 -5.88
N PRO A 382 -46.09 70.00 -4.59
CA PRO A 382 -45.31 69.49 -3.47
C PRO A 382 -45.28 67.95 -3.41
N LEU A 383 -46.42 67.29 -3.66
CA LEU A 383 -46.50 65.82 -3.69
C LEU A 383 -45.70 65.22 -4.85
N ASN A 384 -45.68 65.88 -6.02
CA ASN A 384 -44.84 65.47 -7.14
C ASN A 384 -43.35 65.63 -6.86
N ARG A 385 -42.94 66.69 -6.14
CA ARG A 385 -41.53 66.85 -5.72
C ARG A 385 -41.10 65.77 -4.74
N LEU A 386 -41.95 65.41 -3.77
CA LEU A 386 -41.69 64.27 -2.87
C LEU A 386 -41.63 62.94 -3.62
N ARG A 387 -42.56 62.69 -4.55
CA ARG A 387 -42.56 61.50 -5.40
C ARG A 387 -41.29 61.42 -6.25
N TYR A 388 -40.87 62.51 -6.86
CA TYR A 388 -39.65 62.56 -7.69
C TYR A 388 -38.38 62.35 -6.85
N ALA A 389 -38.31 62.91 -5.63
CA ALA A 389 -37.21 62.66 -4.71
C ALA A 389 -37.11 61.18 -4.30
N LEU A 390 -38.26 60.55 -4.00
CA LEU A 390 -38.36 59.12 -3.71
C LEU A 390 -38.04 58.23 -4.92
N GLU A 391 -38.47 58.59 -6.12
CA GLU A 391 -38.15 57.85 -7.35
C GLU A 391 -36.67 57.98 -7.75
N THR A 392 -36.04 59.12 -7.51
CA THR A 392 -34.59 59.30 -7.71
C THR A 392 -33.79 58.46 -6.71
N PHE A 393 -34.28 58.35 -5.46
CA PHE A 393 -33.70 57.45 -4.47
C PHE A 393 -33.92 55.98 -4.81
N LEU A 394 -35.15 55.58 -5.19
CA LEU A 394 -35.51 54.20 -5.57
C LEU A 394 -34.83 53.75 -6.85
N SER A 395 -34.59 54.65 -7.82
CA SER A 395 -33.79 54.36 -9.01
C SER A 395 -32.31 54.24 -8.65
N THR A 396 -31.75 55.14 -7.84
CA THR A 396 -30.35 55.03 -7.38
C THR A 396 -30.13 53.78 -6.51
N ALA A 397 -31.14 53.38 -5.74
CA ALA A 397 -31.15 52.14 -4.96
C ALA A 397 -31.36 50.91 -5.86
N ARG A 398 -32.31 50.91 -6.81
CA ARG A 398 -32.51 49.80 -7.77
C ARG A 398 -31.28 49.55 -8.63
N THR A 399 -30.62 50.59 -9.11
CA THR A 399 -29.40 50.47 -9.93
C THR A 399 -28.19 50.03 -9.10
N ARG A 400 -28.24 50.15 -7.76
CA ARG A 400 -27.16 49.71 -6.85
C ARG A 400 -27.43 48.41 -6.09
N LEU A 401 -28.69 47.97 -5.95
CA LEU A 401 -29.06 46.73 -5.23
C LEU A 401 -29.27 45.51 -6.13
N ILE A 402 -29.49 45.64 -7.46
CA ILE A 402 -30.04 44.51 -8.24
C ILE A 402 -29.04 43.75 -9.14
N TRP A 403 -27.82 44.21 -9.41
CA TRP A 403 -26.93 43.47 -10.36
C TRP A 403 -25.45 43.36 -9.97
N ARG A 404 -25.12 42.74 -8.82
CA ARG A 404 -23.75 42.22 -8.65
C ARG A 404 -23.54 41.00 -7.76
N ILE A 405 -24.60 40.42 -7.19
CA ILE A 405 -24.49 39.20 -6.36
C ILE A 405 -25.05 37.94 -7.07
N TRP A 406 -25.74 38.06 -8.21
CA TRP A 406 -26.42 36.91 -8.83
C TRP A 406 -25.89 36.41 -10.18
N ASP A 407 -24.81 36.98 -10.72
CA ASP A 407 -24.28 36.59 -12.04
C ASP A 407 -23.01 35.73 -12.01
N CYS A 408 -22.60 35.20 -10.85
CA CYS A 408 -21.44 34.31 -10.74
C CYS A 408 -21.77 32.81 -10.59
N THR A 409 -23.04 32.40 -10.73
CA THR A 409 -23.45 30.98 -10.58
C THR A 409 -24.15 30.36 -11.79
N LYS A 410 -24.09 30.98 -12.97
CA LYS A 410 -24.46 30.32 -14.24
C LYS A 410 -23.39 30.55 -15.30
N GLY A 411 -22.33 29.76 -15.21
CA GLY A 411 -21.21 29.80 -16.17
C GLY A 411 -20.32 28.56 -16.08
N THR A 412 -20.91 27.37 -16.12
CA THR A 412 -20.22 26.13 -16.52
C THR A 412 -21.14 25.34 -17.44
N SER A 413 -21.06 25.66 -18.72
CA SER A 413 -21.08 24.67 -19.80
C SER A 413 -19.64 24.34 -20.16
#